data_AF-A0A0N1ARI5-F1
#
_entry.id   AF-A0A0N1ARI5-F1
#
_cell.length_a   1.000
_cell.length_b   1.000
_cell.length_c   1.000
_cell.angle_alpha   90.00
_cell.angle_beta   90.00
_cell.angle_gamma   90.00
#
_symmetry.space_group_name_H-M   'P 1'
#
loop_
_entity.id
_entity.type
_entity.pdbx_description
1 polymer ?
#
loop_
_entity_poly.entity_id
_entity_poly.type
_entity_poly.pdbx_seq_one_letter_code
_entity_poly.pdbx_strand_id
1 'polypeptide(L)'
;MMPVAGTSIPPAILVFGFVFILRDLAQQAVGHLILPVMAAAALATYGLAGPTIAAASVTAFVISEIADWAVFTATRRPLKQRILLSSLVAVPVDTAVFFLALGILDPHSLAVGIVAKLLATFLIWLALSVGSGRRIAA
;
A
#
# COMPACT_ATOMS: atom_id res chain seq x y z
N MET A 1 5.34 13.79 14.08
CA MET A 1 6.17 13.45 12.90
C MET A 1 7.52 12.99 13.41
N MET A 2 8.14 11.96 12.82
CA MET A 2 9.47 11.49 13.24
C MET A 2 10.47 11.79 12.12
N PRO A 3 11.70 12.26 12.43
CA PRO A 3 12.73 12.38 11.42
C PRO A 3 13.18 10.99 10.97
N VAL A 4 12.97 10.68 9.68
CA VAL A 4 13.46 9.47 9.02
C VAL A 4 14.31 9.92 7.85
N ALA A 5 15.60 9.56 7.84
CA ALA A 5 16.55 9.95 6.79
C ALA A 5 16.59 11.47 6.49
N GLY A 6 16.32 12.33 7.48
CA GLY A 6 16.34 13.79 7.30
C GLY A 6 15.00 14.42 6.87
N THR A 7 13.94 13.63 6.65
CA THR A 7 12.59 14.14 6.40
C THR A 7 11.61 13.83 7.52
N SER A 8 10.69 14.76 7.78
CA SER A 8 9.63 14.60 8.77
C SER A 8 8.48 13.80 8.15
N ILE A 9 8.55 12.47 8.25
CA ILE A 9 7.53 11.57 7.72
C ILE A 9 6.60 11.11 8.86
N PRO A 10 5.29 10.95 8.61
CA PRO A 10 4.39 10.31 9.58
C PRO A 10 4.87 8.88 9.87
N PRO A 11 5.04 8.46 11.15
CA PRO A 11 5.46 7.09 11.49
C PRO A 11 4.55 6.00 10.89
N ALA A 12 3.28 6.34 10.65
CA ALA A 12 2.30 5.48 10.02
C ALA A 12 2.70 5.00 8.61
N ILE A 13 3.65 5.65 7.92
CA ILE A 13 4.12 5.22 6.60
C ILE A 13 4.69 3.79 6.60
N LEU A 14 5.32 3.37 7.71
CA LEU A 14 5.81 2.00 7.86
C LEU A 14 4.67 0.99 7.93
N VAL A 15 3.57 1.37 8.58
CA VAL A 15 2.35 0.55 8.66
C VAL A 15 1.62 0.51 7.31
N PHE A 16 1.68 1.58 6.53
CA PHE A 16 1.01 1.63 5.23
C PHE A 16 1.57 0.63 4.21
N GLY A 17 2.87 0.31 4.25
CA GLY A 17 3.44 -0.74 3.39
C GLY A 17 2.83 -2.13 3.62
N PHE A 18 2.34 -2.40 4.83
CA PHE A 18 1.62 -3.63 5.18
C PHE A 18 0.20 -3.66 4.60
N VAL A 19 -0.47 -2.50 4.59
CA VAL A 19 -1.84 -2.37 4.11
C VAL A 19 -1.97 -2.80 2.64
N PHE A 20 -0.98 -2.47 1.79
CA PHE A 20 -0.98 -2.89 0.38
C PHE A 20 -1.03 -4.41 0.21
N ILE A 21 -0.20 -5.15 0.95
CA ILE A 21 -0.19 -6.62 0.88
C ILE A 21 -1.50 -7.19 1.42
N LEU A 22 -1.95 -6.70 2.58
CA LEU A 22 -3.18 -7.19 3.17
C LEU A 22 -4.38 -6.96 2.26
N ARG A 23 -4.45 -5.81 1.61
CA ARG A 23 -5.49 -5.49 0.65
C ARG A 23 -5.46 -6.47 -0.51
N ASP A 24 -4.31 -6.69 -1.13
CA ASP A 24 -4.19 -7.60 -2.27
C ASP A 24 -4.62 -9.04 -1.90
N LEU A 25 -4.22 -9.50 -0.71
CA LEU A 25 -4.62 -10.80 -0.16
C LEU A 25 -6.12 -10.85 0.15
N ALA A 26 -6.66 -9.79 0.77
CA ALA A 26 -8.07 -9.72 1.12
C ALA A 26 -8.95 -9.66 -0.13
N GLN A 27 -8.58 -8.87 -1.13
CA GLN A 27 -9.29 -8.78 -2.40
C GLN A 27 -9.29 -10.12 -3.14
N GLN A 28 -8.21 -10.90 -3.03
CA GLN A 28 -8.21 -12.25 -3.57
C GLN A 28 -9.11 -13.21 -2.78
N ALA A 29 -9.15 -13.08 -1.45
CA ALA A 29 -9.92 -13.97 -0.58
C ALA A 29 -11.43 -13.70 -0.64
N VAL A 30 -11.84 -12.43 -0.69
CA VAL A 30 -13.25 -12.00 -0.59
C VAL A 30 -13.77 -11.23 -1.82
N GLY A 31 -12.94 -11.00 -2.84
CA GLY A 31 -13.32 -10.26 -4.03
C GLY A 31 -13.66 -8.79 -3.72
N HIS A 32 -14.67 -8.26 -4.40
CA HIS A 32 -15.13 -6.86 -4.25
C HIS A 32 -15.78 -6.56 -2.89
N LEU A 33 -16.03 -7.56 -2.04
CA LEU A 33 -16.56 -7.37 -0.69
C LEU A 33 -15.58 -6.65 0.25
N ILE A 34 -14.34 -6.42 -0.19
CA ILE A 34 -13.37 -5.59 0.52
C ILE A 34 -13.68 -4.08 0.41
N LEU A 35 -14.41 -3.64 -0.62
CA LEU A 35 -14.72 -2.22 -0.87
C LEU A 35 -15.44 -1.53 0.31
N PRO A 36 -16.48 -2.12 0.94
CA PRO A 36 -17.10 -1.55 2.13
C PRO A 36 -16.16 -1.41 3.32
N VAL A 37 -15.23 -2.36 3.50
CA VAL A 37 -14.23 -2.32 4.58
C VAL A 37 -13.26 -1.17 4.35
N MET A 38 -12.85 -0.95 3.10
CA MET A 38 -11.97 0.17 2.74
C MET A 38 -12.70 1.50 2.86
N ALA A 39 -13.99 1.57 2.51
CA ALA A 39 -14.82 2.74 2.77
C ALA A 39 -14.93 3.05 4.27
N ALA A 40 -15.11 2.03 5.12
CA ALA A 40 -15.12 2.19 6.56
C ALA A 40 -13.76 2.68 7.10
N ALA A 41 -12.64 2.19 6.55
CA ALA A 41 -11.31 2.67 6.90
C ALA A 41 -11.09 4.14 6.49
N ALA A 42 -11.63 4.55 5.33
CA ALA A 42 -11.62 5.95 4.90
C ALA A 42 -12.44 6.85 5.83
N LEU A 43 -13.63 6.41 6.26
CA LEU A 43 -14.46 7.12 7.23
C LEU A 43 -13.77 7.21 8.61
N ALA A 44 -13.11 6.15 9.05
CA ALA A 44 -12.29 6.18 10.25
C ALA A 44 -11.13 7.18 10.13
N THR A 45 -10.48 7.23 8.96
CA THR A 45 -9.42 8.22 8.66
C THR A 45 -9.98 9.64 8.70
N TYR A 46 -11.19 9.86 8.17
CA TYR A 46 -11.86 11.16 8.24
C TYR A 46 -12.08 11.61 9.69
N GLY A 47 -12.56 10.71 10.55
CA GLY A 47 -12.79 11.01 11.96
C GLY A 47 -11.52 11.21 12.79
N LEU A 48 -10.44 10.47 12.48
CA LEU A 48 -9.21 10.46 13.29
C LEU A 48 -8.14 11.44 12.80
N ALA A 49 -7.97 11.57 11.48
CA ALA A 49 -6.90 12.33 10.85
C ALA A 49 -7.41 13.62 10.17
N GLY A 50 -8.72 13.77 10.03
CA GLY A 50 -9.37 14.94 9.44
C GLY A 50 -9.63 14.82 7.94
N PRO A 51 -10.43 15.77 7.40
CA PRO A 51 -10.97 15.70 6.04
C PRO A 51 -9.88 15.73 4.96
N THR A 52 -8.83 16.54 5.14
CA THR A 52 -7.76 16.71 4.16
C THR A 52 -6.96 15.42 3.96
N ILE A 53 -6.59 14.76 5.07
CA ILE A 53 -5.83 13.51 5.01
C ILE A 53 -6.72 12.40 4.46
N ALA A 54 -7.98 12.33 4.87
CA ALA A 54 -8.91 11.31 4.36
C ALA A 54 -9.14 11.45 2.85
N ALA A 55 -9.37 12.66 2.35
CA ALA A 55 -9.54 12.92 0.93
C ALA A 55 -8.28 12.53 0.15
N ALA A 56 -7.10 12.97 0.60
CA ALA A 56 -5.83 12.62 -0.04
C ALA A 56 -5.59 11.10 -0.06
N SER A 57 -5.85 10.40 1.06
CA SER A 57 -5.72 8.94 1.15
C SER A 57 -6.67 8.22 0.22
N VAL A 58 -7.95 8.64 0.15
CA VAL A 58 -8.94 8.00 -0.73
C VAL A 58 -8.58 8.21 -2.20
N THR A 59 -8.14 9.42 -2.59
CA THR A 59 -7.72 9.69 -3.96
C THR A 59 -6.49 8.87 -4.34
N ALA A 60 -5.46 8.84 -3.49
CA ALA A 60 -4.26 8.03 -3.69
C ALA A 60 -4.60 6.55 -3.81
N PHE A 61 -5.46 6.07 -2.91
CA PHE A 61 -5.95 4.71 -2.89
C PHE A 61 -6.63 4.33 -4.22
N VAL A 62 -7.65 5.09 -4.66
CA VAL A 62 -8.41 4.77 -5.89
C VAL A 62 -7.49 4.73 -7.12
N ILE A 63 -6.56 5.67 -7.23
CA ILE A 63 -5.62 5.71 -8.35
C ILE A 63 -4.65 4.53 -8.30
N SER A 64 -4.14 4.19 -7.11
CA SER A 64 -3.26 3.03 -6.93
C SER A 64 -3.97 1.71 -7.22
N GLU A 65 -5.25 1.58 -6.85
CA GLU A 65 -6.08 0.39 -7.10
C GLU A 65 -6.27 0.15 -8.61
N ILE A 66 -6.44 1.22 -9.39
CA ILE A 66 -6.51 1.12 -10.85
C ILE A 66 -5.17 0.63 -11.41
N ALA A 67 -4.05 1.11 -10.86
CA ALA A 67 -2.72 0.65 -11.26
C ALA A 67 -2.51 -0.83 -10.92
N ASP A 68 -2.92 -1.28 -9.73
CA ASP A 68 -2.89 -2.68 -9.33
C ASP A 68 -3.73 -3.55 -10.26
N TRP A 69 -4.98 -3.14 -10.52
CA TRP A 69 -5.86 -3.86 -11.42
C TRP A 69 -5.26 -4.00 -12.84
N ALA A 70 -4.61 -2.95 -13.34
CA ALA A 70 -3.91 -2.98 -14.62
C ALA A 70 -2.74 -3.99 -14.59
N VAL A 71 -1.92 -3.99 -13.54
CA VAL A 71 -0.80 -4.95 -13.39
C VAL A 71 -1.31 -6.38 -13.26
N PHE A 72 -2.34 -6.62 -12.45
CA PHE A 72 -2.91 -7.95 -12.25
C PHE A 72 -3.58 -8.52 -13.50
N THR A 73 -4.16 -7.65 -14.33
CA THR A 73 -4.80 -8.01 -15.61
C THR A 73 -3.74 -8.26 -16.70
N ALA A 74 -2.69 -7.44 -16.75
CA ALA A 74 -1.61 -7.59 -17.74
C ALA A 74 -0.69 -8.79 -17.45
N THR A 75 -0.49 -9.14 -16.17
CA THR A 75 0.45 -10.19 -15.77
C THR A 75 -0.23 -11.54 -15.59
N ARG A 76 0.32 -12.61 -16.21
CA ARG A 76 -0.14 -14.00 -16.04
C ARG A 76 0.76 -14.84 -15.11
N ARG A 77 1.49 -14.19 -14.20
CA ARG A 77 2.47 -14.82 -13.29
C ARG A 77 1.80 -15.56 -12.11
N PRO A 78 2.53 -16.38 -11.34
CA PRO A 78 2.04 -16.91 -10.06
C PRO A 78 1.69 -15.78 -9.09
N LEU A 79 0.67 -15.99 -8.25
CA LEU A 79 0.13 -15.00 -7.34
C LEU A 79 1.19 -14.26 -6.52
N LYS A 80 2.15 -15.00 -5.93
CA LYS A 80 3.23 -14.42 -5.12
C LYS A 80 4.07 -13.39 -5.89
N GLN A 81 4.25 -13.59 -7.18
CA GLN A 81 4.98 -12.64 -8.04
C GLN A 81 4.10 -11.46 -8.43
N ARG A 82 2.79 -11.68 -8.65
CA ARG A 82 1.87 -10.58 -8.95
C ARG A 82 1.76 -9.60 -7.80
N ILE A 83 1.67 -10.07 -6.56
CA ILE A 83 1.61 -9.20 -5.37
C ILE A 83 2.83 -8.28 -5.31
N LEU A 84 4.04 -8.82 -5.51
CA LEU A 84 5.26 -7.99 -5.56
C LEU A 84 5.28 -7.01 -6.72
N LEU A 85 4.94 -7.46 -7.93
CA LEU A 85 4.93 -6.61 -9.13
C LEU A 85 3.89 -5.48 -9.01
N SER A 86 2.72 -5.80 -8.46
CA SER A 86 1.65 -4.84 -8.22
C SER A 86 2.08 -3.80 -7.19
N SER A 87 2.62 -4.25 -6.06
CA SER A 87 3.15 -3.36 -5.01
C SER A 87 4.28 -2.46 -5.52
N LEU A 88 5.15 -2.94 -6.43
CA LEU A 88 6.21 -2.13 -7.02
C LEU A 88 5.69 -0.96 -7.87
N VAL A 89 4.46 -1.05 -8.39
CA VAL A 89 3.83 0.01 -9.18
C VAL A 89 2.90 0.84 -8.31
N ALA A 90 2.03 0.20 -7.53
CA ALA A 90 1.03 0.88 -6.72
C ALA A 90 1.62 1.69 -5.58
N VAL A 91 2.71 1.25 -4.93
CA VAL A 91 3.32 2.01 -3.84
C VAL A 91 3.90 3.36 -4.31
N PRO A 92 4.66 3.44 -5.41
CA PRO A 92 5.05 4.72 -6.01
C PRO A 92 3.87 5.60 -6.38
N VAL A 93 2.86 5.03 -7.04
CA VAL A 93 1.66 5.77 -7.49
C VAL A 93 0.91 6.35 -6.30
N ASP A 94 0.59 5.53 -5.30
CA ASP A 94 -0.08 5.95 -4.07
C ASP A 94 0.70 7.06 -3.36
N THR A 95 2.00 6.86 -3.14
CA THR A 95 2.81 7.81 -2.37
C THR A 95 2.94 9.15 -3.09
N ALA A 96 3.10 9.13 -4.41
CA ALA A 96 3.17 10.34 -5.23
C ALA A 96 1.84 11.10 -5.19
N VAL A 97 0.71 10.40 -5.43
CA VAL A 97 -0.62 11.02 -5.41
C VAL A 97 -0.95 11.55 -4.01
N PHE A 98 -0.65 10.80 -2.96
CA PHE A 98 -0.91 11.22 -1.59
C PHE A 98 -0.14 12.50 -1.22
N PHE A 99 1.16 12.56 -1.53
CA PHE A 99 1.97 13.76 -1.25
C PHE A 99 1.59 14.93 -2.15
N LEU A 100 1.22 14.68 -3.41
CA LEU A 100 0.71 15.70 -4.31
C LEU A 100 -0.61 16.29 -3.77
N ALA A 101 -1.56 15.45 -3.34
CA ALA A 101 -2.84 15.87 -2.81
C ALA A 101 -2.70 16.67 -1.50
N LEU A 102 -1.66 16.39 -0.71
CA LEU A 102 -1.31 17.15 0.48
C LEU A 102 -0.46 18.41 0.21
N GLY A 103 -0.01 18.63 -1.03
CA GLY A 103 0.86 19.76 -1.39
C GLY A 103 2.27 19.69 -0.80
N ILE A 104 2.72 18.49 -0.41
CA ILE A 104 4.03 18.25 0.23
C ILE A 104 4.96 17.41 -0.66
N LEU A 105 4.71 17.40 -1.97
CA LEU A 105 5.49 16.60 -2.91
C LEU A 105 6.92 17.14 -3.00
N ASP A 106 7.84 16.40 -2.41
CA ASP A 106 9.28 16.67 -2.43
C ASP A 106 10.00 15.38 -2.90
N PRO A 107 10.96 15.46 -3.85
CA PRO A 107 11.62 14.27 -4.40
C PRO A 107 12.29 13.40 -3.34
N HIS A 108 12.92 14.02 -2.33
CA HIS A 108 13.58 13.28 -1.26
C HIS A 108 12.55 12.57 -0.38
N SER A 109 11.50 13.27 0.05
CA SER A 109 10.40 12.71 0.84
C SER A 109 9.69 11.58 0.10
N LEU A 110 9.46 11.74 -1.20
CA LEU A 110 8.87 10.72 -2.07
C LEU A 110 9.75 9.47 -2.12
N ALA A 111 11.05 9.63 -2.37
CA ALA A 111 11.99 8.51 -2.42
C ALA A 111 12.03 7.75 -1.10
N VAL A 112 12.14 8.45 0.03
CA VAL A 112 12.13 7.84 1.37
C VAL A 112 10.81 7.13 1.63
N GLY A 113 9.67 7.74 1.29
CA GLY A 113 8.35 7.14 1.47
C GLY A 113 8.14 5.87 0.64
N ILE A 114 8.56 5.89 -0.62
CA ILE A 114 8.51 4.71 -1.51
C ILE A 114 9.40 3.60 -0.97
N VAL A 115 10.67 3.90 -0.65
CA VAL A 115 11.61 2.91 -0.13
C VAL A 115 11.10 2.31 1.18
N ALA A 116 10.60 3.13 2.10
CA ALA A 116 10.07 2.66 3.38
C ALA A 116 8.89 1.71 3.19
N LYS A 117 7.91 2.08 2.35
CA LYS A 117 6.75 1.22 2.06
C LYS A 117 7.16 -0.06 1.33
N LEU A 118 8.02 0.03 0.30
CA LEU A 118 8.49 -1.14 -0.46
C LEU A 118 9.32 -2.10 0.40
N LEU A 119 10.17 -1.60 1.30
CA LEU A 119 10.91 -2.44 2.24
C LEU A 119 9.95 -3.16 3.18
N ALA A 120 8.95 -2.46 3.73
CA ALA A 120 7.93 -3.07 4.58
C ALA A 120 7.15 -4.16 3.82
N THR A 121 6.72 -3.86 2.59
CA THR A 121 6.06 -4.83 1.70
C THR A 121 6.98 -6.04 1.46
N PHE A 122 8.24 -5.82 1.08
CA PHE A 122 9.17 -6.90 0.77
C PHE A 122 9.43 -7.83 1.97
N LEU A 123 9.65 -7.26 3.17
CA LEU A 123 9.86 -8.04 4.40
C LEU A 123 8.67 -8.94 4.73
N ILE A 124 7.45 -8.45 4.52
CA ILE A 124 6.23 -9.19 4.82
C ILE A 124 5.98 -10.27 3.77
N TRP A 125 6.21 -9.95 2.49
CA TRP A 125 6.20 -10.95 1.44
C TRP A 125 7.20 -12.08 1.73
N LEU A 126 8.40 -11.75 2.21
CA LEU A 126 9.39 -12.74 2.63
C LEU A 126 8.85 -13.61 3.77
N ALA A 127 8.29 -13.01 4.83
CA ALA A 127 7.70 -13.75 5.95
C ALA A 127 6.59 -14.72 5.51
N LEU A 128 5.69 -14.28 4.62
CA LEU A 128 4.63 -15.12 4.05
C LEU A 128 5.20 -16.24 3.15
N SER A 129 6.27 -15.95 2.42
CA SER A 129 6.92 -16.92 1.54
C SER A 129 7.58 -18.06 2.32
N VAL A 130 8.20 -17.74 3.47
CA VAL A 130 8.87 -18.71 4.37
C VAL A 130 7.84 -19.59 5.10
N GLY A 131 6.72 -19.01 5.55
CA GLY A 131 5.67 -19.76 6.25
C GLY A 131 4.90 -20.75 5.37
N SER A 132 4.81 -20.48 4.06
CA SER A 132 4.10 -21.36 3.11
C SER A 132 4.80 -22.71 2.88
N GLY A 133 6.12 -22.79 3.07
CA GLY A 133 6.90 -24.01 2.85
C GLY A 133 6.67 -25.10 3.89
N ARG A 134 6.05 -24.77 5.04
CA ARG A 134 5.82 -25.71 6.15
C ARG A 134 4.50 -26.50 6.07
N ARG A 135 3.56 -26.12 5.20
CA ARG A 135 2.22 -26.75 5.13
C ARG A 135 2.04 -27.79 4.02
N ILE A 136 3.06 -28.05 3.20
CA ILE A 136 3.01 -29.07 2.12
C ILE A 136 3.77 -30.35 2.53
N ALA A 137 4.26 -30.43 3.77
CA ALA A 137 5.03 -31.55 4.29
C ALA A 137 4.41 -32.17 5.57
N ALA A 138 3.11 -32.02 5.77
CA ALA A 138 2.36 -32.62 6.88
C ALA A 138 1.15 -33.39 6.33
#